data_AF-A0A0W8G2Z0-F1
#
_entry.id   AF-A0A0W8G2Z0-F1
#
_cell.length_a   1.000
_cell.length_b   1.000
_cell.length_c   1.000
_cell.angle_alpha   90.00
_cell.angle_beta   90.00
_cell.angle_gamma   90.00
#
_symmetry.space_group_name_H-M   'P 1'
#
loop_
_entity.id
_entity.type
_entity.pdbx_description
1 polymer ?
#
loop_
_entity_poly.entity_id
_entity_poly.type
_entity_poly.pdbx_seq_one_letter_code
_entity_poly.pdbx_strand_id
1 'polypeptide(L)'
;MRVLRFDASRIAYEFYGETYDVSTPGIFTLSFVVGIVGGVYGIGGGAIVAPFFVSIYGLPVYTVAGAALMGTFVTSVAGVAFYQAIAPFYPGMSVAPDWLLGLLFGLGGMIGMYLGARCQKFVPARAIKWMLAAVIAYTAGSYVLEFFR
;
A
#
# COMPACT_ATOMS: atom_id res chain seq x y z
N MET A 1 -12.34 -20.07 7.57
CA MET A 1 -12.65 -18.81 8.28
C MET A 1 -14.00 -18.98 8.95
N ARG A 2 -14.04 -19.20 10.26
CA ARG A 2 -15.29 -19.32 11.02
C ARG A 2 -15.45 -18.02 11.80
N VAL A 3 -16.50 -17.26 11.51
CA VAL A 3 -16.78 -16.01 12.22
C VAL A 3 -17.60 -16.37 13.45
N LEU A 4 -17.01 -16.26 14.64
CA LEU A 4 -17.67 -16.69 15.87
C LEU A 4 -18.61 -15.62 16.43
N ARG A 5 -18.28 -14.32 16.32
CA ARG A 5 -19.17 -13.21 16.69
C ARG A 5 -18.84 -11.93 15.90
N PHE A 6 -19.85 -11.34 15.28
CA PHE A 6 -19.83 -9.97 14.76
C PHE A 6 -20.48 -9.08 15.82
N ASP A 7 -19.67 -8.34 16.56
CA ASP A 7 -20.16 -7.29 17.44
C ASP A 7 -19.64 -5.94 16.94
N ALA A 8 -20.49 -4.93 16.87
CA ALA A 8 -20.17 -3.63 16.26
C ALA A 8 -18.96 -2.93 16.93
N SER A 9 -18.56 -3.36 18.14
CA SER A 9 -17.42 -2.83 18.89
C SER A 9 -16.20 -3.75 19.00
N ARG A 10 -16.31 -5.03 18.61
CA ARG A 10 -15.23 -6.03 18.70
C ARG A 10 -15.33 -7.05 17.59
N ILE A 11 -14.28 -7.15 16.80
CA ILE A 11 -14.17 -8.17 15.76
C ILE A 11 -13.26 -9.28 16.33
N ALA A 12 -13.88 -10.39 16.72
CA ALA A 12 -13.17 -11.60 17.11
C ALA A 12 -13.12 -12.56 15.91
N TYR A 13 -11.94 -12.68 15.30
CA TYR A 13 -11.70 -13.67 14.24
C TYR A 13 -10.84 -14.81 14.79
N GLU A 14 -11.30 -16.03 14.56
CA GLU A 14 -10.51 -17.25 14.76
C GLU A 14 -9.90 -17.64 13.41
N PHE A 15 -8.58 -17.54 13.32
CA PHE A 15 -7.84 -17.96 12.14
C PHE A 15 -6.63 -18.78 12.59
N TYR A 16 -6.62 -20.08 12.23
CA TYR A 16 -5.59 -21.05 12.63
C TYR A 16 -5.49 -21.35 14.16
N GLY A 17 -6.57 -21.21 14.93
CA GLY A 17 -6.63 -21.63 16.34
C GLY A 17 -6.14 -20.60 17.36
N GLU A 18 -5.73 -19.40 16.90
CA GLU A 18 -5.43 -18.24 17.73
C GLU A 18 -6.60 -17.24 17.67
N THR A 19 -7.01 -16.74 18.83
CA THR A 19 -8.14 -15.80 18.96
C THR A 19 -7.61 -14.37 19.00
N TYR A 20 -7.88 -13.60 17.95
CA TYR A 20 -7.50 -12.18 17.88
C TYR A 20 -8.72 -11.32 18.22
N ASP A 21 -8.69 -10.70 19.40
CA ASP A 21 -9.66 -9.69 19.84
C ASP A 21 -9.10 -8.32 19.48
N VAL A 22 -9.72 -7.65 18.50
CA VAL A 22 -9.26 -6.33 18.08
C VAL A 22 -10.39 -5.30 18.17
N SER A 23 -10.11 -4.19 18.86
CA SER A 23 -11.01 -3.05 18.96
C SER A 23 -11.20 -2.37 17.59
N THR A 24 -12.42 -2.41 17.07
CA THR A 24 -12.84 -1.77 15.81
C THR A 24 -12.45 -0.29 15.69
N PRO A 25 -12.58 0.56 16.74
CA PRO A 25 -12.19 1.97 16.63
C PRO A 25 -10.67 2.19 16.50
N GLY A 26 -9.85 1.33 17.10
CA GLY A 26 -8.38 1.41 16.98
C GLY A 26 -7.89 1.06 15.56
N ILE A 27 -8.48 0.03 14.96
CA ILE A 27 -8.23 -0.32 13.55
C ILE A 27 -8.66 0.81 12.62
N PHE A 28 -9.86 1.35 12.86
CA PHE A 28 -10.43 2.40 12.02
C PHE A 28 -9.60 3.68 12.05
N THR A 29 -9.23 4.15 13.25
CA THR A 29 -8.39 5.34 13.41
C THR A 29 -7.00 5.16 12.81
N LEU A 30 -6.36 4.01 13.04
CA LEU A 30 -5.07 3.69 12.42
C LEU A 30 -5.17 3.68 10.90
N SER A 31 -6.15 2.98 10.34
CA SER A 31 -6.36 2.89 8.89
C SER A 31 -6.71 4.24 8.28
N PHE A 32 -7.44 5.10 9.01
CA PHE A 32 -7.77 6.45 8.59
C PHE A 32 -6.53 7.35 8.54
N VAL A 33 -5.71 7.36 9.60
CA VAL A 33 -4.46 8.14 9.64
C VAL A 33 -3.49 7.66 8.56
N VAL A 34 -3.28 6.35 8.46
CA VAL A 34 -2.42 5.76 7.44
C VAL A 34 -2.95 6.02 6.03
N GLY A 35 -4.28 6.03 5.85
CA GLY A 35 -4.92 6.39 4.59
C GLY A 35 -4.67 7.84 4.19
N ILE A 36 -4.78 8.78 5.13
CA ILE A 36 -4.45 10.20 4.87
C ILE A 36 -2.98 10.35 4.49
N VAL A 37 -2.07 9.80 5.30
CA VAL A 37 -0.63 9.88 5.07
C VAL A 37 -0.27 9.24 3.72
N GLY A 38 -0.74 8.01 3.49
CA GLY A 38 -0.50 7.27 2.25
C GLY A 38 -1.12 7.91 1.02
N GLY A 39 -2.24 8.62 1.18
CA GLY A 39 -2.90 9.39 0.13
C GLY A 39 -2.12 10.66 -0.23
N VAL A 40 -1.64 11.42 0.76
CA VAL A 40 -0.82 12.63 0.55
C VAL A 40 0.49 12.28 -0.17
N TYR A 41 1.15 11.19 0.23
CA TYR A 41 2.38 10.74 -0.42
C TYR A 41 2.14 10.05 -1.77
N GLY A 42 0.88 9.78 -2.16
CA GLY A 42 0.54 9.10 -3.41
C GLY A 42 0.96 7.63 -3.48
N ILE A 43 1.37 7.02 -2.36
CA ILE A 43 1.77 5.60 -2.28
C ILE A 43 0.54 4.69 -2.12
N GLY A 44 -0.62 5.25 -1.76
CA GLY A 44 -1.89 4.54 -1.69
C GLY A 44 -2.11 3.72 -0.42
N GLY A 45 -1.45 4.06 0.69
CA GLY A 45 -1.74 3.59 2.06
C GLY A 45 -1.48 2.10 2.38
N GLY A 46 -1.77 1.17 1.47
CA GLY A 46 -1.65 -0.28 1.65
C GLY A 46 -0.25 -0.75 2.00
N ALA A 47 0.78 -0.15 1.41
CA ALA A 47 2.18 -0.46 1.72
C ALA A 47 2.55 -0.15 3.18
N ILE A 48 1.86 0.81 3.80
CA ILE A 48 2.05 1.20 5.21
C ILE A 48 1.12 0.37 6.10
N VAL A 49 -0.15 0.18 5.70
CA VAL A 49 -1.12 -0.65 6.43
C VAL A 49 -0.57 -2.06 6.66
N ALA A 50 0.01 -2.70 5.65
CA ALA A 50 0.46 -4.09 5.74
C ALA A 50 1.43 -4.39 6.91
N PRO A 51 2.59 -3.72 7.06
CA PRO A 51 3.50 -3.96 8.18
C PRO A 51 2.89 -3.58 9.53
N PHE A 52 2.05 -2.54 9.60
CA PHE A 52 1.39 -2.14 10.85
C PHE A 52 0.43 -3.22 11.37
N PHE A 53 -0.39 -3.80 10.51
CA PHE A 53 -1.31 -4.87 10.92
C PHE A 53 -0.59 -6.17 11.27
N VAL A 54 0.52 -6.49 10.59
CA VAL A 54 1.33 -7.67 10.91
C VAL A 54 2.11 -7.50 12.21
N SER A 55 2.68 -6.31 12.47
CA SER A 55 3.52 -6.05 13.65
C SER A 55 2.72 -5.75 14.93
N ILE A 56 1.62 -5.00 14.84
CA ILE A 56 0.82 -4.60 16.01
C ILE A 56 -0.22 -5.65 16.36
N TYR A 57 -0.93 -6.18 15.35
CA TYR A 57 -2.05 -7.09 15.56
C TYR A 57 -1.71 -8.57 15.29
N GLY A 58 -0.48 -8.88 14.89
CA GLY A 58 -0.04 -10.27 14.66
C GLY A 58 -0.76 -10.98 13.52
N LEU A 59 -1.48 -10.24 12.66
CA LEU A 59 -2.34 -10.84 11.65
C LEU A 59 -1.52 -11.55 10.57
N PRO A 60 -2.02 -12.67 10.04
CA PRO A 60 -1.36 -13.38 8.97
C PRO A 60 -1.22 -12.51 7.70
N VAL A 61 0.01 -12.42 7.19
CA VAL A 61 0.38 -11.60 6.02
C VAL A 61 -0.53 -11.86 4.81
N TYR A 62 -0.97 -13.10 4.58
CA TYR A 62 -1.84 -13.43 3.44
C TYR A 62 -3.23 -12.80 3.52
N THR A 63 -3.77 -12.55 4.73
CA THR A 63 -5.05 -11.86 4.88
C THR A 63 -4.91 -10.35 4.70
N VAL A 64 -3.84 -9.79 5.27
CA VAL A 64 -3.57 -8.35 5.26
C VAL A 64 -3.16 -7.89 3.87
N ALA A 65 -2.41 -8.70 3.12
CA ALA A 65 -1.93 -8.35 1.78
C ALA A 65 -3.09 -8.04 0.82
N GLY A 66 -4.15 -8.86 0.83
CA GLY A 66 -5.33 -8.62 -0.02
C GLY A 66 -6.08 -7.35 0.36
N ALA A 67 -6.30 -7.14 1.66
CA ALA A 67 -6.96 -5.93 2.16
C ALA A 67 -6.17 -4.65 1.85
N ALA A 68 -4.83 -4.69 2.01
CA ALA A 68 -3.95 -3.59 1.70
C ALA A 68 -3.95 -3.22 0.21
N LEU A 69 -3.91 -4.23 -0.68
CA LEU A 69 -4.00 -4.02 -2.12
C LEU A 69 -5.35 -3.41 -2.54
N MET A 70 -6.45 -3.90 -1.95
CA MET A 70 -7.78 -3.31 -2.20
C MET A 70 -7.84 -1.87 -1.70
N GLY A 71 -7.27 -1.58 -0.53
CA GLY A 71 -7.14 -0.22 0.00
C GLY A 71 -6.41 0.70 -0.98
N THR A 72 -5.23 0.29 -1.45
CA THR A 72 -4.47 1.01 -2.47
C THR A 72 -5.28 1.22 -3.74
N PHE A 73 -5.93 0.18 -4.26
CA PHE A 73 -6.77 0.30 -5.44
C PHE A 73 -7.89 1.33 -5.28
N VAL A 74 -8.65 1.27 -4.18
CA VAL A 74 -9.73 2.22 -3.91
C VAL A 74 -9.20 3.65 -3.77
N THR A 75 -8.08 3.86 -3.06
CA THR A 75 -7.48 5.19 -2.94
C THR A 75 -6.97 5.74 -4.27
N SER A 76 -6.43 4.89 -5.15
CA SER A 76 -6.00 5.29 -6.49
C SER A 76 -7.18 5.66 -7.38
N VAL A 77 -8.26 4.88 -7.38
CA VAL A 77 -9.48 5.19 -8.13
C VAL A 77 -10.10 6.49 -7.63
N ALA A 78 -10.18 6.68 -6.31
CA ALA A 78 -10.65 7.92 -5.71
C ALA A 78 -9.75 9.10 -6.14
N GLY A 79 -8.43 8.94 -6.10
CA GLY A 79 -7.47 9.94 -6.56
C GLY A 79 -7.72 10.36 -8.02
N VAL A 80 -7.80 9.40 -8.94
CA VAL A 80 -8.07 9.66 -10.36
C VAL A 80 -9.42 10.36 -10.54
N ALA A 81 -10.47 9.92 -9.85
CA ALA A 81 -11.79 10.53 -9.91
C ALA A 81 -11.78 11.98 -9.38
N PHE A 82 -11.09 12.26 -8.28
CA PHE A 82 -10.93 13.61 -7.74
C PHE A 82 -10.17 14.52 -8.71
N TYR A 83 -9.03 14.07 -9.24
CA TYR A 83 -8.27 14.84 -10.22
C TYR A 83 -9.06 15.11 -11.50
N GLN A 84 -9.85 14.13 -11.97
CA GLN A 84 -10.73 14.30 -13.12
C GLN A 84 -11.91 15.26 -12.85
N ALA A 85 -12.46 15.26 -11.64
CA ALA A 85 -13.56 16.14 -11.25
C ALA A 85 -13.11 17.60 -11.04
N ILE A 86 -11.86 17.82 -10.64
CA ILE A 86 -11.27 19.14 -10.41
C ILE A 86 -10.69 19.74 -11.71
N ALA A 87 -10.29 18.90 -12.68
CA ALA A 87 -9.75 19.34 -13.97
C ALA A 87 -10.56 20.43 -14.71
N PRO A 88 -11.92 20.45 -14.71
CA PRO A 88 -12.70 21.51 -15.35
C PRO A 88 -12.62 22.87 -14.65
N PHE A 89 -12.32 22.88 -13.34
CA PHE A 89 -12.27 24.09 -12.52
C PHE A 89 -10.92 24.83 -12.60
N TYR A 90 -9.87 24.20 -13.13
CA TYR A 90 -8.52 24.77 -13.27
C TYR A 90 -7.98 24.64 -14.71
N PRO A 91 -8.49 25.42 -15.67
CA PRO A 91 -8.15 25.29 -17.10
C PRO A 91 -6.71 25.69 -17.47
N GLY A 92 -5.95 26.33 -16.57
CA GLY A 92 -4.57 26.79 -16.81
C GLY A 92 -3.47 25.86 -16.32
N MET A 93 -3.82 24.70 -15.76
CA MET A 93 -2.87 23.78 -15.11
C MET A 93 -3.16 22.36 -15.63
N SER A 94 -2.14 21.61 -16.07
CA SER A 94 -2.28 20.22 -16.55
C SER A 94 -2.63 19.26 -15.40
N VAL A 95 -3.81 19.46 -14.81
CA VAL A 95 -4.38 18.69 -13.69
C VAL A 95 -5.23 17.53 -14.22
N ALA A 96 -5.54 17.52 -15.52
CA ALA A 96 -6.21 16.40 -16.17
C ALA A 96 -5.33 15.14 -16.09
N PRO A 97 -5.86 14.01 -15.62
CA PRO A 97 -5.14 12.74 -15.67
C PRO A 97 -4.73 12.43 -17.11
N ASP A 98 -3.42 12.27 -17.34
CA ASP A 98 -2.93 11.77 -18.62
C ASP A 98 -3.24 10.28 -18.69
N TRP A 99 -4.33 9.95 -19.39
CA TRP A 99 -4.80 8.58 -19.56
C TRP A 99 -3.80 7.71 -20.31
N LEU A 100 -3.02 8.27 -21.23
CA LEU A 100 -2.02 7.52 -21.97
C LEU A 100 -0.85 7.16 -21.04
N LEU A 101 -0.37 8.13 -20.27
CA LEU A 101 0.70 7.91 -19.30
C LEU A 101 0.27 6.94 -18.19
N GLY A 102 -0.95 7.11 -17.68
CA GLY A 102 -1.55 6.22 -16.69
C GLY A 102 -1.69 4.78 -17.20
N LEU A 103 -2.13 4.60 -18.46
CA LEU A 103 -2.22 3.28 -19.08
C LEU A 103 -0.83 2.66 -19.30
N LEU A 104 0.15 3.43 -19.77
CA LEU A 104 1.52 2.99 -19.97
C LEU A 104 2.17 2.54 -18.65
N PHE A 105 2.02 3.33 -17.59
CA PHE A 105 2.51 2.96 -16.25
C PHE A 105 1.76 1.77 -15.66
N GLY A 106 0.45 1.68 -15.87
CA GLY A 106 -0.36 0.55 -15.42
C GLY A 106 0.05 -0.77 -16.09
N LEU A 107 0.19 -0.77 -17.42
CA LEU A 107 0.65 -1.94 -18.18
C LEU A 107 2.10 -2.29 -17.87
N GLY A 108 2.99 -1.28 -17.82
CA GLY A 108 4.39 -1.48 -17.46
C GLY A 108 4.55 -2.06 -16.06
N GLY A 109 3.79 -1.56 -15.08
CA GLY A 109 3.74 -2.08 -13.72
C GLY A 109 3.23 -3.51 -13.64
N MET A 110 2.17 -3.84 -14.39
CA MET A 110 1.61 -5.20 -14.45
C MET A 110 2.62 -6.20 -15.02
N ILE A 111 3.24 -5.87 -16.16
CA ILE A 111 4.26 -6.72 -16.80
C ILE A 111 5.47 -6.87 -15.88
N GLY A 112 5.95 -5.77 -15.29
CA GLY A 112 7.07 -5.75 -14.37
C GLY A 112 6.82 -6.57 -13.10
N MET A 113 5.63 -6.47 -12.51
CA MET A 113 5.24 -7.26 -11.34
C MET A 113 5.20 -8.76 -11.68
N TYR A 114 4.62 -9.13 -12.82
CA TYR A 114 4.52 -10.52 -13.24
C TYR A 114 5.89 -11.13 -13.53
N LEU A 115 6.74 -10.43 -14.30
CA LEU A 115 8.13 -10.85 -14.53
C LEU A 115 8.91 -10.92 -13.22
N GLY A 116 8.79 -9.90 -12.37
CA GLY A 116 9.45 -9.85 -11.06
C GLY A 116 9.07 -11.02 -10.17
N ALA A 117 7.78 -11.33 -10.04
CA ALA A 117 7.29 -12.47 -9.28
C ALA A 117 7.75 -13.81 -9.87
N ARG A 118 7.90 -13.89 -11.20
CA ARG A 118 8.42 -15.09 -11.87
C ARG A 118 9.92 -15.25 -11.62
N CYS A 119 10.70 -14.18 -11.77
CA CYS A 119 12.13 -14.15 -11.50
C CYS A 119 12.46 -14.38 -10.03
N GLN A 120 11.59 -13.99 -9.11
CA GLN A 120 11.76 -14.21 -7.66
C GLN A 120 11.95 -15.70 -7.31
N LYS A 121 11.39 -16.62 -8.11
CA LYS A 121 11.62 -18.07 -7.90
C LYS A 121 13.03 -18.53 -8.25
N PHE A 122 13.74 -17.81 -9.12
CA PHE A 122 15.07 -18.16 -9.60
C PHE A 122 16.20 -17.43 -8.87
N VAL A 123 15.88 -16.35 -8.15
CA VAL A 123 16.86 -15.52 -7.44
C VAL A 123 16.83 -15.83 -5.94
N PRO A 124 17.98 -16.08 -5.28
CA PRO A 124 18.01 -16.35 -3.84
C PRO A 124 17.51 -15.15 -3.04
N ALA A 125 16.67 -15.39 -2.03
CA ALA A 125 16.07 -14.34 -1.19
C ALA A 125 17.09 -13.37 -0.55
N ARG A 126 18.32 -13.85 -0.29
CA ARG A 126 19.43 -13.01 0.20
C ARG A 126 19.83 -11.92 -0.80
N ALA A 127 19.89 -12.25 -2.09
CA ALA A 127 20.26 -11.30 -3.13
C ALA A 127 19.20 -10.19 -3.28
N ILE A 128 17.91 -10.55 -3.20
CA ILE A 128 16.81 -9.57 -3.23
C ILE A 128 16.89 -8.61 -2.04
N LYS A 129 17.12 -9.14 -0.83
CA LYS A 129 17.29 -8.31 0.38
C LYS A 129 18.47 -7.35 0.26
N TRP A 130 19.63 -7.83 -0.19
CA TRP A 130 20.82 -6.99 -0.37
C TRP A 130 20.63 -5.94 -1.46
N MET A 131 20.00 -6.28 -2.58
CA MET A 131 19.66 -5.32 -3.63
C MET A 131 18.75 -4.22 -3.08
N LEU A 132 17.68 -4.58 -2.36
CA LEU A 132 16.73 -3.62 -1.80
C LEU A 132 17.38 -2.74 -0.74
N ALA A 133 18.22 -3.32 0.13
CA ALA A 133 19.02 -2.58 1.10
C ALA A 133 19.99 -1.60 0.43
N ALA A 134 20.67 -2.02 -0.65
CA ALA A 134 21.59 -1.16 -1.40
C ALA A 134 20.86 0.01 -2.07
N VAL A 135 19.69 -0.23 -2.68
CA VAL A 135 18.88 0.84 -3.30
C VAL A 135 18.41 1.84 -2.25
N ILE A 136 17.92 1.39 -1.10
CA ILE A 136 17.49 2.26 0.00
C ILE A 136 18.66 3.05 0.59
N ALA A 137 19.80 2.38 0.83
CA ALA A 137 20.99 3.04 1.37
C ALA A 137 21.53 4.09 0.39
N TYR A 138 21.49 3.80 -0.92
CA TYR A 138 21.89 4.72 -1.96
C TYR A 138 20.97 5.94 -2.03
N THR A 139 19.64 5.74 -2.07
CA THR A 139 18.69 6.87 -2.10
C THR A 139 18.79 7.72 -0.84
N ALA A 140 18.87 7.09 0.34
CA ALA A 140 19.07 7.80 1.60
C ALA A 140 20.37 8.60 1.61
N GLY A 141 21.48 7.99 1.16
CA GLY A 141 22.77 8.67 1.04
C GLY A 141 22.72 9.86 0.07
N SER A 142 22.07 9.71 -1.08
CA SER A 142 21.88 10.79 -2.06
C SER A 142 21.15 11.98 -1.44
N TYR A 143 20.04 11.75 -0.71
CA TYR A 143 19.30 12.81 -0.04
C TYR A 143 20.13 13.52 1.04
N VAL A 144 20.92 12.78 1.81
CA VAL A 144 21.79 13.39 2.84
C VAL A 144 22.91 14.22 2.20
N LEU A 145 23.54 13.72 1.14
CA LEU A 145 24.58 14.46 0.42
C LEU A 145 24.04 15.73 -0.24
N GLU A 146 22.82 15.68 -0.79
CA GLU A 146 22.12 16.83 -1.34
C GLU A 146 21.76 17.85 -0.26
N PHE A 147 21.48 17.42 0.97
CA PHE A 147 21.25 18.33 2.10
C PHE A 147 22.50 19.12 2.54
N PHE A 148 23.70 18.57 2.32
CA PHE A 148 24.97 19.22 2.68
C PHE A 148 25.62 20.03 1.55
N ARG A 149 25.04 20.02 0.35
CA ARG A 149 25.57 20.71 -0.84
C ARG A 149 24.77 21.98 -1.14
#